data_AF-A0A924AQB4-F1
#
_entry.id   AF-A0A924AQB4-F1
#
_cell.length_a   1.000
_cell.length_b   1.000
_cell.length_c   1.000
_cell.angle_alpha   90.00
_cell.angle_beta   90.00
_cell.angle_gamma   90.00
#
_symmetry.space_group_name_H-M   'P 1'
#
loop_
_entity.id
_entity.type
_entity.pdbx_description
1 polymer ?
#
loop_
_entity_poly.entity_id
_entity_poly.type
_entity_poly.pdbx_seq_one_letter_code
_entity_poly.pdbx_strand_id
1 'polypeptide(L)' 'ALLNDFEAALAPRFPVLAEVKAALYEAGAAYASLSGSGSAVFGLFGQEPPALTWPPGYATWRGQLGG' A
#
# COMPACT_ATOMS: atom_id res chain seq x y z
N ALA A 1 -5.16 -11.13 10.30
CA ALA A 1 -4.79 -9.91 9.58
C ALA A 1 -4.56 -8.82 10.60
N LEU A 2 -3.44 -8.11 10.55
CA LEU A 2 -3.24 -6.90 11.36
C LEU A 2 -4.23 -5.87 10.80
N LEU A 3 -5.34 -5.62 11.51
CA LEU A 3 -6.36 -4.67 11.05
C LEU A 3 -5.87 -3.27 11.45
N ASN A 4 -5.58 -2.42 10.47
CA ASN A 4 -5.27 -1.03 10.76
C ASN A 4 -6.60 -0.29 11.01
N ASP A 5 -6.86 0.08 12.26
CA ASP A 5 -8.10 0.76 12.67
C ASP A 5 -8.35 2.07 11.91
N PHE A 6 -7.31 2.70 11.35
CA PHE A 6 -7.47 3.89 10.50
C PHE A 6 -8.00 3.59 9.11
N GLU A 7 -7.81 2.37 8.58
CA GLU A 7 -8.34 2.01 7.27
C GLU A 7 -9.88 2.06 7.27
N ALA A 8 -10.52 1.57 8.33
CA ALA A 8 -11.98 1.60 8.44
C ALA A 8 -12.54 3.03 8.48
N ALA A 9 -11.83 3.96 9.14
CA ALA A 9 -12.22 5.35 9.22
C ALA A 9 -11.93 6.15 7.93
N LEU A 10 -10.84 5.84 7.23
CA LEU A 10 -10.39 6.59 6.06
C LEU A 10 -10.95 6.05 4.74
N ALA A 11 -11.25 4.75 4.64
CA ALA A 11 -11.75 4.13 3.40
C ALA A 11 -13.02 4.80 2.84
N PRO A 12 -14.04 5.18 3.65
CA PRO A 12 -15.21 5.88 3.13
C PRO A 12 -14.91 7.29 2.60
N ARG A 13 -13.87 7.93 3.15
CA ARG A 13 -13.52 9.34 2.84
C ARG A 13 -12.47 9.45 1.73
N PHE A 14 -11.62 8.44 1.59
CA PHE A 14 -10.51 8.39 0.64
C PHE A 14 -10.49 7.02 -0.07
N PRO A 15 -11.42 6.77 -1.01
CA PRO A 15 -11.50 5.50 -1.75
C PRO A 15 -10.19 5.11 -2.43
N VAL A 16 -9.43 6.11 -2.86
CA VAL A 16 -8.10 5.96 -3.47
C VAL A 16 -7.11 5.16 -2.62
N LEU A 17 -7.21 5.21 -1.28
CA LEU A 17 -6.35 4.42 -0.41
C LEU A 17 -6.65 2.92 -0.52
N ALA A 18 -7.93 2.57 -0.67
CA ALA A 18 -8.36 1.19 -0.89
C ALA A 18 -7.95 0.70 -2.28
N GLU A 19 -8.05 1.55 -3.30
CA GLU A 19 -7.61 1.25 -4.67
C GLU A 19 -6.09 0.98 -4.74
N VAL A 20 -5.27 1.84 -4.12
CA VAL A 20 -3.81 1.65 -4.06
C VAL A 20 -3.47 0.36 -3.32
N LYS A 21 -4.13 0.09 -2.19
CA LYS A 21 -3.94 -1.16 -1.43
C LYS A 21 -4.31 -2.39 -2.26
N ALA A 22 -5.43 -2.36 -2.98
CA ALA A 22 -5.84 -3.43 -3.87
C ALA A 22 -4.83 -3.65 -5.00
N ALA A 23 -4.36 -2.58 -5.65
CA ALA A 23 -3.34 -2.66 -6.69
C ALA A 23 -2.02 -3.28 -6.19
N LEU A 24 -1.61 -3.01 -4.95
CA LEU A 24 -0.45 -3.66 -4.35
C LEU A 24 -0.66 -5.17 -4.17
N TYR A 25 -1.85 -5.59 -3.72
CA TYR A 25 -2.19 -7.02 -3.62
C TYR A 25 -2.27 -7.71 -4.98
N GLU A 26 -2.90 -7.08 -5.96
CA GLU A 26 -2.97 -7.58 -7.34
C GLU A 26 -1.58 -7.71 -7.96
N ALA A 27 -0.65 -6.84 -7.57
CA ALA A 27 0.77 -6.91 -7.97
C ALA A 27 1.57 -8.02 -7.26
N GLY A 28 0.98 -8.77 -6.34
CA GLY A 28 1.62 -9.88 -5.65
C GLY A 28 2.21 -9.54 -4.27
N ALA A 29 1.78 -8.45 -3.63
CA ALA A 29 2.16 -8.18 -2.24
C ALA A 29 1.63 -9.30 -1.32
N ALA A 30 2.50 -9.84 -0.47
CA ALA A 30 2.09 -10.77 0.59
C ALA A 30 1.27 -10.05 1.68
N TYR A 31 1.54 -8.76 1.86
CA TYR A 31 0.82 -7.90 2.79
C TYR A 31 0.78 -6.48 2.25
N ALA A 32 -0.35 -5.78 2.35
CA ALA A 32 -0.42 -4.37 2.05
C ALA A 32 -1.31 -3.66 3.08
N SER A 33 -0.92 -2.48 3.52
CA SER A 33 -1.68 -1.70 4.49
C SER A 33 -1.30 -0.22 4.46
N LEU A 34 -2.14 0.59 5.11
CA LEU A 34 -1.77 1.95 5.45
C LEU A 34 -0.62 1.99 6.46
N SER A 35 0.30 2.92 6.28
CA SER A 35 1.32 3.25 7.28
C SER A 35 0.73 4.23 8.30
N GLY A 36 0.57 3.79 9.55
CA GLY A 36 0.05 4.62 10.65
C GLY A 36 -1.31 5.24 10.33
N SER A 37 -1.42 6.57 10.51
CA SER A 37 -2.60 7.37 10.18
C SER A 37 -2.76 7.69 8.68
N GLY A 38 -1.90 7.14 7.82
CA GLY A 38 -1.85 7.47 6.40
C GLY A 38 -1.14 8.79 6.09
N SER A 39 -1.13 9.25 4.83
CA SER A 39 -1.80 8.67 3.64
C SER A 39 -0.97 7.62 2.89
N ALA A 40 0.24 7.32 3.37
CA ALA A 40 1.11 6.34 2.71
C ALA A 40 0.52 4.93 2.81
N VAL A 41 0.46 4.24 1.67
CA VAL A 41 0.13 2.81 1.57
C VAL A 41 1.40 2.08 1.20
N PHE A 42 1.66 0.94 1.83
CA PHE A 42 2.83 0.12 1.52
C PHE A 42 2.43 -1.33 1.27
N GLY A 43 3.25 -2.02 0.49
CA GLY A 43 3.16 -3.45 0.23
C GLY A 43 4.47 -4.15 0.59
N LEU A 44 4.38 -5.32 1.21
CA LEU A 44 5.50 -6.23 1.47
C LEU A 44 5.47 -7.33 0.43
N PHE A 45 6.58 -7.51 -0.27
CA PHE A 45 6.73 -8.51 -1.32
C PHE A 45 7.79 -9.52 -0.91
N GLY A 46 7.53 -10.81 -1.15
CA GLY A 46 8.51 -11.88 -0.90
C GLY A 46 9.59 -11.98 -1.99
N GLN A 47 9.38 -11.31 -3.11
CA GLN A 47 10.30 -11.19 -4.24
C GLN A 47 10.28 -9.74 -4.74
N GLU A 48 11.17 -9.39 -5.67
CA GLU A 48 11.15 -8.06 -6.28
C GLU A 48 9.76 -7.78 -6.88
N PRO A 49 9.09 -6.68 -6.48
CA PRO A 49 7.78 -6.35 -7.03
C PRO A 49 7.89 -6.02 -8.52
N PRO A 50 6.82 -6.29 -9.31
CA PRO A 50 6.78 -5.84 -10.69
C PRO A 50 6.88 -4.31 -10.80
N ALA A 51 7.20 -3.81 -11.98
CA ALA A 51 7.21 -2.38 -12.25
C ALA A 51 5.78 -1.80 -12.19
N LEU A 52 5.37 -1.33 -11.02
CA LEU A 52 4.11 -0.62 -10.83
C LEU A 52 4.22 0.84 -11.29
N THR A 53 3.26 1.26 -12.11
CA THR A 53 3.14 2.65 -12.57
C THR A 53 1.98 3.30 -11.83
N TRP A 54 2.23 4.48 -11.29
CA TRP A 54 1.24 5.26 -10.53
C TRP A 54 0.92 6.57 -11.25
N PRO A 55 -0.27 7.15 -11.04
CA PRO A 55 -0.62 8.44 -11.62
C PRO A 55 0.39 9.54 -11.26
N PRO A 56 0.52 10.60 -12.09
CA PRO A 56 1.31 11.77 -11.73
C PRO A 56 0.93 12.34 -10.36
N GLY A 57 1.93 12.71 -9.55
CA GLY A 57 1.73 13.23 -8.20
C GLY A 57 1.87 12.19 -7.08
N TYR A 58 2.03 10.91 -7.41
CA TYR A 58 2.32 9.86 -6.43
C TYR A 58 3.83 9.79 -6.16
N ALA A 59 4.23 10.01 -4.92
CA ALA A 59 5.59 9.74 -4.48
C ALA A 59 5.71 8.24 -4.17
N THR A 60 6.63 7.56 -4.85
CA THR A 60 6.87 6.12 -4.68
C THR A 60 8.25 5.87 -4.11
N TRP A 61 8.35 4.93 -3.18
CA TRP A 61 9.62 4.47 -2.64
C TRP A 61 9.67 2.94 -2.65
N ARG A 62 10.86 2.39 -2.86
CA ARG A 62 11.16 0.96 -2.78
C ARG A 62 12.45 0.76 -2.00
N GLY A 63 12.48 -0.24 -1.14
CA GLY A 63 13.68 -0.64 -0.42
C GLY A 63 13.49 -1.97 0.30
N GLN A 64 14.61 -2.56 0.68
CA GLN A 64 14.65 -3.85 1.37
C GLN A 64 14.46 -3.65 2.88
N LEU A 65 13.59 -4.45 3.48
CA LEU A 65 13.34 -4.45 4.93
C LEU A 65 14.17 -5.54 5.60
N GLY A 66 14.97 -5.16 6.59
CA GLY A 66 15.92 -6.06 7.27
C GLY A 66 17.20 -6.21 6.46
N GLY A 67 18.27 -5.57 6.94
CA GLY A 67 19.66 -5.79 6.52
C GLY A 67 20.37 -6.71 7.49
#